data_AF-A0A485MDM8-F1
#
_entry.id   AF-A0A485MDM8-F1
#
_cell.length_a   1.000
_cell.length_b   1.000
_cell.length_c   1.000
_cell.angle_alpha   90.00
_cell.angle_beta   90.00
_cell.angle_gamma   90.00
#
_symmetry.space_group_name_H-M   'P 1'
#
loop_
_entity.id
_entity.type
_entity.pdbx_description
1 polymer ?
#
loop_
_entity_poly.entity_id
_entity_poly.type
_entity_poly.pdbx_seq_one_letter_code
_entity_poly.pdbx_strand_id
1 'polypeptide(L)'
;MAAAAMAEQESARNGARNRGGVQRVEGKLRASVEKGDYYEAHQMYRTLFFRYMSQSKHTEARELMCSGALLFFSHGQQNSAADLSMLVLESLEKAEVELRGGTVLVSVNPDLRQNLAKLFSLMDPNSPERVAFVSRALKWSSGGSGKLGHPRLHQLLALTLWKECPPTHPMLECLVHCGCPEARQGET
;
A
#
# COMPACT_ATOMS: atom_id res chain seq x y z
N MET A 1 -32.10 4.53 -15.86
CA MET A 1 -30.86 5.30 -16.14
C MET A 1 -30.75 6.61 -15.36
N ALA A 2 -31.84 7.35 -15.07
CA ALA A 2 -31.74 8.65 -14.36
C ALA A 2 -31.27 8.58 -12.89
N ALA A 3 -31.64 7.53 -12.14
CA ALA A 3 -31.27 7.41 -10.71
C ALA A 3 -29.76 7.19 -10.47
N ALA A 4 -29.06 6.51 -11.37
CA ALA A 4 -27.62 6.27 -11.26
C ALA A 4 -26.78 7.55 -11.50
N ALA A 5 -27.21 8.38 -12.46
CA ALA A 5 -26.55 9.65 -12.77
C ALA A 5 -26.69 10.69 -11.64
N MET A 6 -27.81 10.66 -10.90
CA MET A 6 -28.00 11.55 -9.74
C MET A 6 -27.15 11.12 -8.54
N ALA A 7 -26.97 9.81 -8.31
CA ALA A 7 -26.08 9.29 -7.26
C ALA A 7 -24.59 9.61 -7.52
N GLU A 8 -24.16 9.57 -8.78
CA GLU A 8 -22.80 9.98 -9.17
C GLU A 8 -22.56 11.49 -8.99
N GLN A 9 -23.53 12.34 -9.34
CA GLN A 9 -23.41 13.79 -9.15
C GLN A 9 -23.39 14.20 -7.67
N GLU A 10 -24.15 13.51 -6.82
CA GLU A 10 -24.20 13.79 -5.39
C GLU A 10 -22.93 13.30 -4.66
N SER A 11 -22.39 12.14 -5.05
CA SER A 11 -21.08 11.63 -4.59
C SER A 11 -19.94 12.57 -4.96
N ALA A 12 -19.91 13.06 -6.21
CA ALA A 12 -18.89 14.00 -6.68
C ALA A 12 -18.93 15.35 -5.94
N ARG A 13 -20.13 15.88 -5.68
CA ARG A 13 -20.33 17.16 -4.99
C ARG A 13 -20.00 17.06 -3.49
N ASN A 14 -20.30 15.92 -2.87
CA ASN A 14 -19.93 15.65 -1.48
C ASN A 14 -18.42 15.41 -1.34
N GLY A 15 -17.78 14.78 -2.32
CA GLY A 15 -16.32 14.59 -2.39
C GLY A 15 -15.53 15.90 -2.53
N ALA A 16 -16.11 16.94 -3.17
CA ALA A 16 -15.47 18.25 -3.27
C ALA A 16 -15.46 19.02 -1.94
N ARG A 17 -16.58 19.01 -1.21
CA ARG A 17 -16.68 19.64 0.13
C ARG A 17 -15.84 18.91 1.18
N ASN A 18 -15.75 17.58 1.09
CA ASN A 18 -15.02 16.80 2.08
C ASN A 18 -13.50 16.85 1.89
N ARG A 19 -13.00 17.08 0.66
CA ARG A 19 -11.55 17.23 0.39
C ARG A 19 -10.89 18.30 1.26
N GLY A 20 -11.54 19.44 1.49
CA GLY A 20 -11.00 20.49 2.37
C GLY A 20 -10.94 20.09 3.85
N GLY A 21 -11.82 19.19 4.30
CA GLY A 21 -11.80 18.63 5.65
C GLY A 21 -10.71 17.57 5.83
N VAL A 22 -10.54 16.68 4.84
CA VAL A 22 -9.49 15.64 4.82
C VAL A 22 -8.11 16.29 4.82
N GLN A 23 -7.88 17.28 3.96
CA GLN A 23 -6.61 18.02 3.87
C GLN A 23 -6.24 18.73 5.18
N ARG A 24 -7.22 19.28 5.91
CA ARG A 24 -6.98 19.88 7.24
C ARG A 24 -6.58 18.83 8.28
N VAL A 25 -7.19 17.65 8.24
CA VAL A 25 -6.87 16.55 9.16
C VAL A 25 -5.49 16.00 8.86
N GLU A 26 -5.15 15.79 7.60
CA GLU A 26 -3.80 15.39 7.17
C GLU A 26 -2.73 16.38 7.62
N GLY A 27 -2.98 17.69 7.45
CA GLY A 27 -2.07 18.72 7.93
C GLY A 27 -1.82 18.67 9.44
N LYS A 28 -2.87 18.41 10.23
CA LYS A 28 -2.75 18.26 11.69
C LYS A 28 -1.97 17.01 12.09
N LEU A 29 -2.22 15.88 11.43
CA LEU A 29 -1.49 14.64 11.69
C LEU A 29 -0.01 14.80 11.37
N ARG A 30 0.31 15.42 10.23
CA ARG A 30 1.69 15.71 9.84
C ARG A 30 2.40 16.57 10.89
N ALA A 31 1.75 17.66 11.32
CA ALA A 31 2.29 18.52 12.37
C ALA A 31 2.52 17.76 13.70
N SER A 32 1.64 16.82 14.04
CA SER A 32 1.79 15.96 15.24
C SER A 32 3.02 15.06 15.14
N VAL A 33 3.27 14.46 13.97
CA VAL A 33 4.45 13.63 13.73
C VAL A 33 5.73 14.47 13.73
N GLU A 34 5.70 15.66 13.10
CA GLU A 34 6.84 16.59 13.10
C GLU A 34 7.19 17.09 14.51
N LYS A 35 6.20 17.22 15.38
CA LYS A 35 6.38 17.57 16.80
C LYS A 35 6.94 16.42 17.64
N GLY A 36 6.95 15.19 17.11
CA GLY A 36 7.40 13.98 17.82
C GLY A 36 6.32 13.29 18.65
N ASP A 37 5.05 13.71 18.54
CA ASP A 37 3.90 13.09 19.19
C ASP A 37 3.47 11.84 18.39
N TYR A 38 4.40 10.88 18.22
CA TYR A 38 4.26 9.75 17.28
C TYR A 38 3.13 8.79 17.65
N TYR A 39 3.00 8.48 18.94
CA TYR A 39 1.98 7.55 19.43
C TYR A 39 0.57 8.11 19.21
N GLU A 40 0.35 9.36 19.60
CA GLU A 40 -0.90 10.08 19.43
C GLU A 40 -1.25 10.21 17.95
N ALA A 41 -0.28 10.61 17.12
CA ALA A 41 -0.47 10.68 15.68
C ALA A 41 -0.87 9.32 15.10
N HIS A 42 -0.18 8.24 15.49
CA HIS A 42 -0.46 6.88 15.01
C HIS A 42 -1.87 6.42 15.38
N GLN A 43 -2.30 6.64 16.62
CA GLN A 43 -3.67 6.32 17.05
C GLN A 43 -4.73 7.12 16.28
N MET A 44 -4.43 8.38 15.96
CA MET A 44 -5.33 9.20 15.14
C MET A 44 -5.42 8.70 13.70
N TYR A 45 -4.30 8.29 13.08
CA TYR A 45 -4.33 7.63 11.77
C TYR A 45 -5.23 6.40 11.78
N ARG A 46 -5.06 5.50 12.75
CA ARG A 46 -5.89 4.29 12.90
C ARG A 46 -7.38 4.61 13.07
N THR A 47 -7.69 5.60 13.91
CA THR A 47 -9.08 6.04 14.14
C THR A 47 -9.73 6.52 12.85
N LEU A 48 -9.01 7.34 12.07
CA LEU A 48 -9.50 7.88 10.81
C LEU A 48 -9.65 6.80 9.74
N PHE A 49 -8.74 5.83 9.70
CA PHE A 49 -8.83 4.68 8.82
C PHE A 49 -10.16 3.95 9.01
N PHE A 50 -10.46 3.49 10.23
CA PHE A 50 -11.70 2.75 10.47
C PHE A 50 -12.95 3.60 10.21
N ARG A 51 -12.88 4.91 10.48
CA ARG A 51 -13.96 5.85 10.14
C ARG A 51 -14.19 5.99 8.63
N TYR A 52 -13.14 5.97 7.82
CA TYR A 52 -13.28 6.02 6.36
C TYR A 52 -13.71 4.69 5.78
N MET A 53 -13.18 3.57 6.31
CA MET A 53 -13.59 2.23 5.93
C MET A 53 -15.09 1.97 6.23
N SER A 54 -15.62 2.47 7.36
CA SER A 54 -17.06 2.35 7.67
C SER A 54 -17.97 3.20 6.77
N GLN A 55 -17.39 4.17 6.04
CA GLN A 55 -18.07 5.00 5.05
C GLN A 55 -17.82 4.51 3.61
N SER A 56 -17.22 3.33 3.43
CA SER A 56 -16.78 2.78 2.13
C SER A 56 -15.86 3.71 1.34
N LYS A 57 -15.14 4.61 2.02
CA LYS A 57 -14.15 5.54 1.44
C LYS A 57 -12.77 4.88 1.38
N HIS A 58 -12.69 3.78 0.65
CA HIS A 58 -11.48 2.95 0.60
C HIS A 58 -10.29 3.68 -0.01
N THR A 59 -10.52 4.45 -1.07
CA THR A 59 -9.45 5.22 -1.73
C THR A 59 -8.84 6.24 -0.79
N GLU A 60 -9.66 7.03 -0.10
CA GLU A 60 -9.21 8.05 0.85
C GLU A 60 -8.54 7.42 2.09
N ALA A 61 -9.07 6.31 2.59
CA ALA A 61 -8.43 5.55 3.67
C ALA A 61 -7.03 5.09 3.26
N ARG A 62 -6.91 4.50 2.07
CA ARG A 62 -5.63 3.99 1.53
C ARG A 62 -4.61 5.10 1.32
N GLU A 63 -5.01 6.22 0.72
CA GLU A 63 -4.13 7.37 0.49
C GLU A 63 -3.64 7.98 1.81
N LEU A 64 -4.53 8.12 2.80
CA LEU A 64 -4.17 8.59 4.13
C LEU A 64 -3.17 7.64 4.83
N MET A 65 -3.40 6.33 4.76
CA MET A 65 -2.49 5.35 5.38
C MET A 65 -1.14 5.30 4.67
N CYS A 66 -1.12 5.37 3.33
CA CYS A 66 0.12 5.34 2.57
C CYS A 66 0.97 6.59 2.84
N SER A 67 0.35 7.78 2.82
CA SER A 67 1.06 9.03 3.15
C SER A 67 1.55 9.05 4.62
N GLY A 68 0.75 8.56 5.56
CA GLY A 68 1.13 8.42 6.97
C GLY A 68 2.30 7.45 7.16
N ALA A 69 2.27 6.28 6.52
CA ALA A 69 3.34 5.28 6.61
C ALA A 69 4.67 5.86 6.10
N LEU A 70 4.67 6.54 4.95
CA LEU A 70 5.85 7.20 4.41
C LEU A 70 6.42 8.27 5.36
N LEU A 71 5.53 9.02 6.03
CA LEU A 71 5.93 10.01 7.02
C LEU A 71 6.58 9.34 8.24
N PHE A 72 5.98 8.30 8.81
CA PHE A 72 6.58 7.56 9.93
C PHE A 72 7.92 6.92 9.57
N PHE A 73 8.07 6.38 8.35
CA PHE A 73 9.36 5.88 7.86
C PHE A 73 10.42 6.99 7.84
N SER A 74 10.07 8.20 7.37
CA SER A 74 11.01 9.33 7.35
C SER A 74 11.46 9.81 8.74
N HIS A 75 10.69 9.48 9.78
CA HIS A 75 11.01 9.76 11.19
C HIS A 75 11.58 8.52 11.93
N GLY A 76 11.91 7.44 11.23
CA GLY A 76 12.47 6.22 11.81
C GLY A 76 11.49 5.39 12.65
N GLN A 77 10.20 5.70 12.62
CA GLN A 77 9.16 5.00 13.38
C GLN A 77 8.68 3.73 12.63
N GLN A 78 9.53 2.71 12.60
CA GLN A 78 9.31 1.48 11.82
C GLN A 78 8.01 0.76 12.19
N ASN A 79 7.72 0.57 13.48
CA ASN A 79 6.55 -0.18 13.92
C ASN A 79 5.22 0.50 13.51
N SER A 80 5.12 1.81 13.73
CA SER A 80 3.93 2.58 13.30
C SER A 80 3.80 2.61 11.78
N ALA A 81 4.91 2.78 11.06
CA ALA A 81 4.90 2.77 9.60
C ALA A 81 4.46 1.42 9.02
N ALA A 82 4.94 0.31 9.60
CA ALA A 82 4.57 -1.03 9.20
C ALA A 82 3.10 -1.34 9.50
N ASP A 83 2.58 -0.93 10.66
CA ASP A 83 1.14 -1.05 10.98
C ASP A 83 0.27 -0.30 9.97
N LEU A 84 0.60 0.96 9.66
CA LEU A 84 -0.14 1.72 8.64
C LEU A 84 -0.03 1.10 7.25
N SER A 85 1.13 0.51 6.90
CA SER A 85 1.32 -0.23 5.65
C SER A 85 0.41 -1.46 5.58
N MET A 86 0.18 -2.15 6.70
CA MET A 86 -0.77 -3.26 6.76
C MET A 86 -2.22 -2.80 6.57
N LEU A 87 -2.58 -1.61 7.07
CA LEU A 87 -3.90 -1.01 6.85
C LEU A 87 -4.13 -0.61 5.38
N VAL A 88 -3.08 -0.23 4.64
CA VAL A 88 -3.15 -0.04 3.17
C VAL A 88 -3.62 -1.32 2.48
N LEU A 89 -3.05 -2.48 2.84
CA LEU A 89 -3.45 -3.78 2.29
C LEU A 89 -4.88 -4.16 2.71
N GLU A 90 -5.27 -3.92 3.96
CA GLU A 90 -6.63 -4.19 4.42
C GLU A 90 -7.68 -3.38 3.63
N SER A 91 -7.39 -2.12 3.34
CA SER A 91 -8.27 -1.30 2.50
C SER A 91 -8.42 -1.85 1.09
N LEU A 92 -7.32 -2.33 0.50
CA LEU A 92 -7.33 -2.93 -0.84
C LEU A 92 -8.15 -4.22 -0.89
N GLU A 93 -8.01 -5.08 0.12
CA GLU A 93 -8.77 -6.32 0.24
C GLU A 93 -10.28 -6.05 0.35
N LYS A 94 -10.70 -5.09 1.19
CA LYS A 94 -12.13 -4.75 1.31
C LYS A 94 -12.68 -4.07 0.05
N ALA A 95 -11.92 -3.18 -0.58
CA ALA A 95 -12.32 -2.54 -1.82
C ALA A 95 -12.55 -3.55 -2.95
N GLU A 96 -11.71 -4.58 -3.03
CA GLU A 96 -11.84 -5.65 -4.02
C GLU A 96 -13.08 -6.52 -3.77
N VAL A 97 -13.40 -6.84 -2.51
CA VAL A 97 -14.63 -7.58 -2.15
C VAL A 97 -15.89 -6.80 -2.53
N GLU A 98 -15.89 -5.48 -2.39
CA GLU A 98 -17.04 -4.64 -2.74
C GLU A 98 -17.21 -4.45 -4.26
N LEU A 99 -16.12 -4.52 -5.02
CA LEU A 99 -16.16 -4.53 -6.48
C LEU A 99 -16.68 -5.89 -6.98
N ARG A 100 -17.99 -5.96 -7.24
CA ARG A 100 -18.73 -7.12 -7.80
C ARG A 100 -18.24 -7.67 -9.17
N GLY A 101 -17.04 -7.33 -9.63
CA GLY A 101 -16.54 -7.65 -10.97
C GLY A 101 -15.29 -8.54 -11.03
N GLY A 102 -14.77 -9.06 -9.90
CA GLY A 102 -13.59 -9.94 -9.91
C GLY A 102 -12.32 -9.32 -10.52
N THR A 103 -12.29 -7.99 -10.66
CA THR A 103 -11.15 -7.26 -11.22
C THR A 103 -10.20 -6.90 -10.08
N VAL A 104 -9.05 -7.56 -10.04
CA VAL A 104 -7.99 -7.29 -9.07
C VAL A 104 -7.47 -5.88 -9.30
N LEU A 105 -7.64 -4.97 -8.33
CA LEU A 105 -7.21 -3.57 -8.42
C LEU A 105 -5.71 -3.44 -8.74
N VAL A 106 -4.91 -4.42 -8.31
CA VAL A 106 -3.48 -4.50 -8.60
C VAL A 106 -3.18 -4.66 -10.08
N SER A 107 -4.07 -5.26 -10.87
CA SER A 107 -3.85 -5.51 -12.30
C SER A 107 -4.04 -4.22 -13.11
N VAL A 108 -5.01 -3.41 -12.67
CA VAL A 108 -5.46 -2.20 -13.38
C VAL A 108 -4.67 -0.94 -12.98
N ASN A 109 -4.17 -0.87 -11.74
CA ASN A 109 -3.52 0.35 -11.25
C ASN A 109 -2.01 0.16 -11.00
N PRO A 110 -1.13 0.70 -11.87
CA PRO A 110 0.31 0.62 -11.71
C PRO A 110 0.83 1.35 -10.46
N ASP A 111 0.18 2.42 -10.04
CA ASP A 111 0.61 3.24 -8.90
C ASP A 111 0.47 2.48 -7.58
N LEU A 112 -0.54 1.61 -7.46
CA LEU A 112 -0.70 0.74 -6.29
C LEU A 112 0.47 -0.21 -6.12
N ARG A 113 0.94 -0.82 -7.21
CA ARG A 113 2.10 -1.72 -7.18
C ARG A 113 3.36 -0.96 -6.76
N GLN A 114 3.54 0.24 -7.30
CA GLN A 114 4.70 1.07 -6.99
C GLN A 114 4.68 1.53 -5.53
N ASN A 115 3.50 1.89 -5.00
CA ASN A 115 3.33 2.26 -3.59
C ASN A 115 3.65 1.10 -2.65
N LEU A 116 3.15 -0.11 -2.92
CA LEU A 116 3.46 -1.30 -2.09
C LEU A 116 4.95 -1.64 -2.12
N ALA A 117 5.57 -1.59 -3.30
CA ALA A 117 7.01 -1.80 -3.43
C ALA A 117 7.82 -0.73 -2.68
N LYS A 118 7.38 0.53 -2.73
CA LYS A 118 8.00 1.63 -2.00
C LYS A 118 7.91 1.42 -0.48
N LEU A 119 6.73 1.05 0.04
CA LEU A 119 6.55 0.75 1.46
C LEU A 119 7.47 -0.40 1.89
N PHE A 120 7.52 -1.48 1.11
CA PHE A 120 8.43 -2.60 1.35
C PHE A 120 9.91 -2.18 1.42
N SER A 121 10.36 -1.33 0.49
CA SER A 121 11.76 -0.87 0.44
C SER A 121 12.18 0.02 1.62
N LEU A 122 11.22 0.53 2.39
CA LEU A 122 11.47 1.37 3.56
C LEU A 122 11.38 0.60 4.89
N MET A 123 10.87 -0.63 4.86
CA MET A 123 10.80 -1.51 6.02
C MET A 123 12.16 -2.09 6.35
N ASP A 124 12.45 -2.20 7.65
CA ASP A 124 13.65 -2.90 8.13
C ASP A 124 13.73 -4.34 7.54
N PRO A 125 14.82 -4.68 6.83
CA PRO A 125 15.03 -6.01 6.24
C PRO A 125 14.90 -7.17 7.23
N ASN A 126 15.20 -6.95 8.50
CA ASN A 126 15.21 -7.99 9.53
C ASN A 126 13.90 -8.07 10.32
N SER A 127 12.90 -7.25 10.00
CA SER A 127 11.68 -7.19 10.79
C SER A 127 10.67 -8.27 10.41
N PRO A 128 9.99 -8.88 11.39
CA PRO A 128 8.90 -9.84 11.11
C PRO A 128 7.72 -9.16 10.39
N GLU A 129 7.50 -7.87 10.61
CA GLU A 129 6.44 -7.09 9.94
C GLU A 129 6.67 -7.05 8.43
N ARG A 130 7.93 -6.95 7.98
CA ARG A 130 8.28 -6.95 6.56
C ARG A 130 7.92 -8.27 5.89
N VAL A 131 8.19 -9.39 6.55
CA VAL A 131 7.83 -10.74 6.08
C VAL A 131 6.30 -10.89 5.99
N ALA A 132 5.58 -10.43 7.01
CA ALA A 132 4.12 -10.45 7.05
C ALA A 132 3.52 -9.59 5.94
N PHE A 133 4.07 -8.39 5.72
CA PHE A 133 3.63 -7.46 4.68
C PHE A 133 3.79 -8.06 3.28
N VAL A 134 4.96 -8.60 2.93
CA VAL A 134 5.17 -9.25 1.63
C VAL A 134 4.22 -10.41 1.41
N SER A 135 4.10 -11.29 2.41
CA SER A 135 3.23 -12.47 2.30
C SER A 135 1.78 -12.07 2.04
N ARG A 136 1.28 -11.06 2.75
CA ARG A 136 -0.08 -10.53 2.56
C ARG A 136 -0.23 -9.82 1.21
N ALA A 137 0.73 -8.98 0.82
CA ALA A 137 0.70 -8.24 -0.45
C ALA A 137 0.71 -9.18 -1.66
N LEU A 138 1.54 -10.23 -1.64
CA LEU A 138 1.60 -11.24 -2.69
C LEU A 138 0.31 -12.04 -2.76
N LYS A 139 -0.21 -12.51 -1.61
CA LYS A 139 -1.48 -13.22 -1.53
C LYS A 139 -2.62 -12.38 -2.09
N TRP A 140 -2.73 -11.13 -1.67
CA TRP A 140 -3.72 -10.18 -2.19
C TRP A 140 -3.57 -10.00 -3.71
N SER A 141 -2.34 -9.76 -4.20
CA SER A 141 -2.09 -9.53 -5.62
C SER A 141 -2.38 -10.73 -6.53
N SER A 142 -2.56 -11.94 -5.96
CA SER A 142 -2.92 -13.14 -6.71
C SER A 142 -4.38 -13.16 -7.17
N GLY A 143 -5.26 -12.33 -6.57
CA GLY A 143 -6.68 -12.28 -6.93
C GLY A 143 -7.42 -13.60 -6.79
N GLY A 144 -6.92 -14.52 -5.95
CA GLY A 144 -7.51 -15.85 -5.79
C GLY A 144 -7.27 -16.81 -6.96
N SER A 145 -6.41 -16.46 -7.93
CA SER A 145 -6.19 -17.27 -9.13
C SER A 145 -5.28 -18.51 -8.93
N GLY A 146 -4.99 -18.89 -7.68
CA GLY A 146 -4.05 -19.97 -7.34
C GLY A 146 -2.57 -19.68 -7.70
N LYS A 147 -2.25 -18.47 -8.16
CA LYS A 147 -0.89 -18.02 -8.50
C LYS A 147 -0.20 -17.48 -7.26
N LEU A 148 1.14 -17.49 -7.24
CA LEU A 148 1.96 -17.00 -6.11
C LEU A 148 1.97 -15.47 -5.96
N GLY A 149 1.18 -14.73 -6.73
CA GLY A 149 1.11 -13.26 -6.73
C GLY A 149 1.26 -12.65 -8.13
N HIS A 150 1.10 -11.33 -8.24
CA HIS A 150 1.20 -10.61 -9.50
C HIS A 150 2.65 -10.53 -10.00
N PRO A 151 2.99 -10.92 -11.24
CA PRO A 151 4.37 -10.98 -11.73
C PRO A 151 5.14 -9.66 -11.58
N ARG A 152 4.50 -8.53 -11.89
CA ARG A 152 5.13 -7.21 -11.74
C ARG A 152 5.42 -6.81 -10.29
N LEU A 153 4.59 -7.26 -9.33
CA LEU A 153 4.84 -6.99 -7.92
C LEU A 153 6.05 -7.82 -7.45
N HIS A 154 6.08 -9.11 -7.80
CA HIS A 154 7.26 -9.98 -7.59
C HIS A 154 8.55 -9.34 -8.10
N GLN A 155 8.55 -8.86 -9.35
CA GLN A 155 9.70 -8.17 -9.92
C GLN A 155 10.17 -6.96 -9.10
N LEU A 156 9.25 -6.09 -8.65
CA LEU A 156 9.60 -4.91 -7.87
C LEU A 156 10.20 -5.28 -6.50
N LEU A 157 9.65 -6.31 -5.85
CA LEU A 157 10.17 -6.81 -4.57
C LEU A 157 11.55 -7.44 -4.75
N ALA A 158 11.73 -8.25 -5.80
CA ALA A 158 13.01 -8.88 -6.12
C ALA A 158 14.12 -7.84 -6.40
N LEU A 159 13.81 -6.80 -7.16
CA LEU A 159 14.75 -5.69 -7.42
C LEU A 159 15.12 -4.92 -6.15
N THR A 160 14.20 -4.82 -5.19
CA THR A 160 14.48 -4.18 -3.90
C THR A 160 15.44 -5.03 -3.08
N LEU A 161 15.16 -6.33 -2.96
CA LEU A 161 16.02 -7.27 -2.22
C LEU A 161 17.43 -7.34 -2.83
N TRP A 162 17.53 -7.35 -4.16
CA TRP A 162 18.82 -7.34 -4.87
C TRP A 162 19.69 -6.13 -4.51
N LYS A 163 19.08 -4.95 -4.30
CA LYS A 163 19.82 -3.74 -3.91
C LYS A 163 20.29 -3.78 -2.46
N GLU A 164 19.54 -4.43 -1.58
CA GLU A 164 19.84 -4.51 -0.14
C GLU A 164 20.90 -5.56 0.17
N CYS A 165 20.98 -6.61 -0.63
CA CYS A 165 21.96 -7.67 -0.49
C CYS A 165 22.39 -8.16 -1.89
N PRO A 166 23.63 -7.89 -2.32
CA PRO A 166 24.18 -8.54 -3.52
C PRO A 166 24.02 -10.07 -3.38
N PRO A 167 23.56 -10.77 -4.41
CA PRO A 167 22.91 -12.08 -4.26
C PRO A 167 23.82 -13.15 -3.65
N THR A 168 23.24 -13.94 -2.75
CA THR A 168 23.50 -15.38 -2.71
C THR A 168 22.46 -16.10 -3.58
N HIS A 169 22.81 -17.29 -4.07
CA HIS A 169 22.17 -18.07 -5.16
C HIS A 169 20.61 -18.14 -5.24
N PRO A 170 19.81 -18.11 -4.14
CA PRO A 170 18.35 -18.33 -4.23
C PRO A 170 17.56 -17.19 -4.88
N MET A 171 18.04 -15.95 -4.81
CA MET A 171 17.31 -14.81 -5.39
C MET A 171 17.39 -14.76 -6.92
N LEU A 172 18.43 -15.36 -7.51
CA LEU A 172 18.59 -15.46 -8.96
C LEU A 172 17.48 -16.30 -9.60
N GLU A 173 17.05 -17.39 -8.97
CA GLU A 173 15.95 -18.22 -9.50
C GLU A 173 14.64 -17.45 -9.63
N CYS A 174 14.33 -16.58 -8.67
CA CYS A 174 13.11 -15.77 -8.69
C CYS A 174 13.12 -14.72 -9.82
N LEU A 175 14.27 -14.08 -10.08
CA LEU A 175 14.42 -13.10 -11.17
C LEU A 175 14.46 -13.76 -12.56
N VAL A 176 15.10 -14.92 -12.69
CA VAL A 176 15.14 -15.70 -13.94
C VAL A 176 13.73 -16.17 -14.32
N HIS A 177 12.94 -16.64 -13.35
CA HIS A 177 11.54 -17.03 -13.59
C HIS A 177 10.66 -15.84 -14.01
N CYS A 178 11.02 -14.61 -13.62
CA CYS A 178 10.30 -13.39 -13.96
C CYS A 178 10.79 -12.68 -15.24
N GLY A 179 11.81 -13.20 -15.94
CA GLY A 179 12.29 -12.65 -17.21
C GLY A 179 12.98 -11.28 -17.11
N CYS A 180 13.61 -10.95 -15.99
CA CYS A 180 14.29 -9.66 -15.82
C CYS A 180 15.59 -9.55 -16.65
N PRO A 181 15.76 -8.51 -17.49
CA PRO A 181 16.99 -8.34 -18.28
C PRO A 181 18.20 -7.93 -17.41
N GLU A 182 17.98 -7.25 -16.29
CA GLU A 182 19.05 -6.82 -15.36
C GLU A 182 19.72 -7.99 -14.63
N ALA A 183 19.04 -9.12 -14.49
CA ALA A 183 19.61 -10.32 -13.85
C ALA A 183 20.69 -11.01 -14.71
N ARG A 184 20.68 -10.79 -16.03
CA ARG A 184 21.67 -11.36 -16.96
C ARG A 184 23.00 -10.62 -17.03
N GLN A 185 23.09 -9.43 -16.42
CA GLN A 185 24.30 -8.61 -16.48
C GLN A 185 25.31 -8.95 -15.36
N GLY A 186 24.97 -9.88 -14.45
CA GLY A 186 25.84 -10.32 -13.35
C GLY A 186 26.62 -11.62 -13.61
N GLU A 187 26.57 -12.19 -14.82
CA GLU A 187 27.24 -13.45 -15.19
C GLU A 187 28.57 -13.26 -15.95
N THR A 188 29.16 -12.06 -15.93
CA THR A 188 30.50 -11.82 -16.53
C THR A 188 31.55 -11.49 -15.48
#